data_AF-A0A645JFM2-F1
#
_entry.id   AF-A0A645JFM2-F1
#
_cell.length_a   1.000
_cell.length_b   1.000
_cell.length_c   1.000
_cell.angle_alpha   90.00
_cell.angle_beta   90.00
_cell.angle_gamma   90.00
#
_symmetry.space_group_name_H-M   'P 1'
#
loop_
_entity.id
_entity.type
_entity.pdbx_description
1 polymer ?
#
loop_
_entity_poly.entity_id
_entity_poly.type
_entity_poly.pdbx_seq_one_letter_code
_entity_poly.pdbx_strand_id
1 'polypeptide(L)'
;MLVALNPGFLERVRDLGDIEVAPDADAVLESTADFVVAACPRCGGILKPDIVFFGESVPAATVRAAYDLMDASGALLVAGTSLAVMSGLRFVRHASGAGLPIVLVNRGLTRGDDLASVRVNAGTTEVLTYLEQRLS
;
A
#
# COMPACT_ATOMS: atom_id res chain seq x y z
N MET A 1 -19.70 -14.83 -2.43
CA MET A 1 -19.13 -16.10 -2.90
C MET A 1 -18.21 -16.72 -1.85
N LEU A 2 -17.07 -16.10 -1.49
CA LEU A 2 -16.18 -16.63 -0.46
C LEU A 2 -16.84 -16.77 0.93
N VAL A 3 -17.64 -15.78 1.37
CA VAL A 3 -18.39 -15.86 2.63
C VAL A 3 -19.38 -17.03 2.65
N ALA A 4 -20.03 -17.32 1.53
CA ALA A 4 -20.98 -18.42 1.43
C ALA A 4 -20.29 -19.79 1.46
N LEU A 5 -19.06 -19.89 0.93
CA LEU A 5 -18.24 -21.10 0.99
C LEU A 5 -17.59 -21.30 2.36
N ASN A 6 -17.51 -20.24 3.18
CA ASN A 6 -16.82 -20.21 4.46
C ASN A 6 -17.71 -19.63 5.56
N PRO A 7 -18.87 -20.25 5.86
CA PRO A 7 -19.79 -19.73 6.86
C PRO A 7 -19.13 -19.68 8.25
N GLY A 8 -19.26 -18.55 8.94
CA GLY A 8 -18.72 -18.35 10.29
C GLY A 8 -17.19 -18.17 10.35
N PHE A 9 -16.50 -18.14 9.21
CA PHE A 9 -15.03 -18.06 9.20
C PHE A 9 -14.52 -16.69 9.64
N LEU A 10 -15.15 -15.61 9.17
CA LEU A 10 -14.73 -14.24 9.50
C LEU A 10 -14.89 -13.94 10.99
N GLU A 11 -15.95 -14.44 11.61
CA GLU A 11 -16.22 -14.30 13.04
C GLU A 11 -15.15 -15.04 13.85
N ARG A 12 -14.85 -16.29 13.51
CA ARG A 12 -13.79 -17.07 14.19
C ARG A 12 -12.41 -16.43 14.09
N VAL A 13 -12.02 -15.98 12.90
CA VAL A 13 -10.69 -15.37 12.70
C VAL A 13 -10.56 -14.02 13.38
N ARG A 14 -11.66 -13.25 13.49
CA ARG A 14 -11.67 -11.99 14.27
C ARG A 14 -11.46 -12.23 15.76
N ASP A 15 -12.04 -13.29 16.30
CA ASP A 15 -11.94 -13.62 17.72
C ASP A 15 -10.56 -14.20 18.10
N LEU A 16 -9.82 -14.74 17.13
CA LEU A 16 -8.50 -15.33 17.33
C LEU A 16 -7.37 -14.30 17.48
N GLY A 17 -7.59 -13.01 17.18
CA GLY A 17 -6.61 -11.93 17.40
C GLY A 17 -5.32 -11.98 16.55
N ASP A 18 -5.01 -13.12 15.93
CA ASP A 18 -3.74 -13.40 15.26
C ASP A 18 -3.79 -13.11 13.75
N ILE A 19 -4.06 -11.86 13.36
CA ILE A 19 -3.76 -11.43 11.98
C ILE A 19 -2.58 -10.46 12.02
N GLU A 20 -1.36 -11.00 12.10
CA GLU A 20 -0.18 -10.25 11.69
C GLU A 20 -0.15 -10.18 10.16
N VAL A 21 -0.56 -9.03 9.62
CA VAL A 21 -0.43 -8.73 8.19
C VAL A 21 1.01 -8.27 7.96
N ALA A 22 1.81 -9.08 7.29
CA ALA A 22 3.14 -8.68 6.88
C ALA A 22 3.07 -7.54 5.84
N PRO A 23 4.16 -6.76 5.66
CA PRO A 23 4.16 -5.59 4.75
C PRO A 23 3.81 -5.89 3.29
N ASP A 24 3.81 -7.17 2.93
CA ASP A 24 3.49 -7.73 1.62
C ASP A 24 2.11 -8.36 1.51
N ALA A 25 1.31 -8.19 2.56
CA ALA A 25 0.00 -8.81 2.74
C ALA A 25 0.02 -10.33 2.87
N ASP A 26 1.19 -10.95 3.11
CA ASP A 26 1.25 -12.33 3.54
C ASP A 26 0.82 -12.43 5.01
N ALA A 27 0.07 -13.48 5.33
CA ALA A 27 -0.31 -13.81 6.70
C ALA A 27 -0.08 -15.30 6.90
N VAL A 28 0.73 -15.66 7.89
CA VAL A 28 0.89 -17.05 8.31
C VAL A 28 -0.21 -17.35 9.30
N LEU A 29 -1.28 -17.99 8.83
CA LEU A 29 -2.43 -18.32 9.66
C LEU A 29 -2.56 -19.84 9.79
N GLU A 30 -2.22 -20.39 10.95
CA GLU A 30 -2.38 -21.83 11.26
C GLU A 30 -3.86 -22.27 11.26
N SER A 31 -4.79 -21.32 11.47
CA SER A 31 -6.24 -21.57 11.59
C SER A 31 -7.02 -21.50 10.26
N THR A 32 -6.35 -21.65 9.10
CA THR A 32 -6.99 -21.53 7.78
C THR A 32 -7.24 -22.87 7.08
N ALA A 33 -6.95 -24.00 7.72
CA ALA A 33 -7.00 -25.31 7.11
C ALA A 33 -8.40 -25.72 6.59
N ASP A 34 -9.47 -25.19 7.19
CA ASP A 34 -10.85 -25.41 6.77
C ASP A 34 -11.38 -24.36 5.78
N PHE A 35 -10.55 -23.38 5.40
CA PHE A 35 -10.93 -22.35 4.44
C PHE A 35 -11.03 -22.92 3.02
N VAL A 36 -12.20 -22.75 2.42
CA VAL A 36 -12.52 -23.15 1.05
C VAL A 36 -12.28 -21.98 0.10
N VAL A 37 -11.23 -22.09 -0.72
CA VAL A 37 -10.94 -21.14 -1.80
C VAL A 37 -11.96 -21.31 -2.92
N ALA A 38 -12.48 -20.20 -3.44
CA ALA A 38 -13.41 -20.23 -4.57
C ALA A 38 -12.70 -20.67 -5.86
N ALA A 39 -13.24 -21.71 -6.50
CA ALA A 39 -12.83 -22.11 -7.84
C ALA A 39 -13.40 -21.15 -8.91
N CYS A 40 -12.69 -21.01 -10.02
CA CYS A 40 -13.13 -20.25 -11.17
C CYS A 40 -14.38 -20.92 -11.78
N PRO A 41 -15.52 -20.21 -11.92
CA PRO A 41 -16.75 -20.80 -12.45
C PRO A 41 -16.65 -21.23 -13.91
N ARG A 42 -15.61 -20.79 -14.64
CA ARG A 42 -15.38 -21.14 -16.05
C ARG A 42 -14.45 -22.34 -16.23
N CYS A 43 -13.40 -22.46 -15.42
CA CYS A 43 -12.34 -23.46 -15.63
C CYS A 43 -11.97 -24.30 -14.41
N GLY A 44 -12.58 -24.04 -13.24
CA GLY A 44 -12.28 -24.76 -11.99
C GLY A 44 -10.94 -24.41 -11.34
N GLY A 45 -10.12 -23.56 -11.97
CA GLY A 45 -8.82 -23.15 -11.42
C GLY A 45 -8.91 -22.19 -10.23
N ILE A 46 -7.78 -21.90 -9.60
CA ILE A 46 -7.67 -20.97 -8.47
C ILE A 46 -7.86 -19.53 -8.95
N LEU A 47 -8.70 -18.76 -8.25
CA LEU A 47 -8.86 -17.33 -8.49
C LEU A 47 -7.80 -16.54 -7.72
N LYS A 48 -6.90 -15.88 -8.45
CA LYS A 48 -5.96 -14.90 -7.88
C LYS A 48 -6.68 -13.56 -7.69
N PRO A 49 -6.57 -12.90 -6.52
CA PRO A 49 -7.03 -11.52 -6.38
C PRO A 49 -6.32 -10.60 -7.37
N ASP A 50 -7.04 -9.56 -7.83
CA ASP A 50 -6.48 -8.55 -8.73
C ASP A 50 -5.61 -7.55 -7.95
N ILE A 51 -4.49 -8.05 -7.44
CA ILE A 51 -3.44 -7.29 -6.76
C ILE A 51 -2.08 -7.71 -7.33
N VAL A 52 -1.09 -6.85 -7.17
CA VAL A 52 0.29 -7.11 -7.63
C VAL A 52 1.05 -7.81 -6.52
N PHE A 53 1.47 -9.05 -6.77
CA PHE A 53 2.31 -9.84 -5.87
C PHE A 53 3.78 -9.46 -6.07
N PHE A 54 4.65 -9.85 -5.14
CA PHE A 54 6.08 -9.72 -5.39
C PHE A 54 6.53 -10.50 -6.64
N GLY A 55 7.44 -9.89 -7.39
CA GLY A 55 7.90 -10.41 -8.68
C GLY A 55 6.97 -10.08 -9.84
N GLU A 56 5.73 -9.66 -9.59
CA GLU A 56 4.84 -9.18 -10.63
C GLU A 56 5.12 -7.71 -10.98
N SER A 57 4.82 -7.35 -12.22
CA SER A 57 4.87 -5.97 -12.68
C SER A 57 3.54 -5.28 -12.44
N VAL A 58 3.59 -4.06 -11.92
CA VAL A 58 2.42 -3.17 -11.90
C VAL A 58 1.98 -2.90 -13.35
N PRO A 59 0.67 -2.90 -13.66
CA PRO A 59 0.18 -2.61 -15.00
C PRO A 59 0.77 -1.32 -15.58
N ALA A 60 1.30 -1.39 -16.81
CA ALA A 60 2.03 -0.28 -17.42
C ALA A 60 1.20 1.01 -17.53
N ALA A 61 -0.11 0.88 -17.81
CA ALA A 61 -1.02 2.01 -17.87
C ALA A 61 -1.13 2.76 -16.53
N THR A 62 -1.18 2.02 -15.41
CA THR A 62 -1.21 2.60 -14.06
C THR A 62 0.09 3.33 -13.74
N VAL A 63 1.23 2.74 -14.09
CA VAL A 63 2.55 3.37 -13.88
C VAL A 63 2.67 4.65 -14.70
N ARG A 64 2.27 4.63 -15.97
CA ARG A 64 2.29 5.81 -16.84
C ARG A 64 1.41 6.93 -16.29
N ALA A 65 0.17 6.63 -15.92
CA ALA A 65 -0.74 7.63 -15.35
C ALA A 65 -0.19 8.29 -14.07
N ALA A 66 0.52 7.52 -13.23
CA ALA A 66 1.16 8.06 -12.04
C ALA A 66 2.32 9.01 -12.36
N TYR A 67 3.12 8.72 -13.40
CA TYR A 67 4.17 9.63 -13.87
C TYR A 67 3.58 10.89 -14.50
N ASP A 68 2.55 10.76 -15.34
CA ASP A 68 1.88 11.91 -15.97
C ASP A 68 1.34 12.90 -14.91
N LEU A 69 0.75 12.39 -13.81
CA LEU A 69 0.31 13.21 -12.68
C LEU A 69 1.48 13.88 -11.95
N MET A 70 2.60 13.17 -11.80
CA MET A 70 3.80 13.67 -11.14
C MET A 70 4.43 14.83 -11.92
N ASP A 71 4.54 14.65 -13.23
CA ASP A 71 5.15 15.63 -14.13
C ASP A 71 4.31 16.91 -14.23
N ALA A 72 3.00 16.80 -13.99
CA ALA A 72 2.10 17.94 -13.89
C ALA A 72 2.01 18.55 -12.47
N SER A 73 2.66 17.96 -11.46
CA SER A 73 2.56 18.39 -10.05
C SER A 73 3.67 19.38 -9.66
N GLY A 74 3.35 20.27 -8.71
CA GLY A 74 4.32 21.22 -8.16
C GLY A 74 5.13 20.69 -6.96
N ALA A 75 4.74 19.56 -6.38
CA ALA A 75 5.39 18.92 -5.24
C ALA A 75 4.93 17.46 -5.09
N LEU A 76 5.69 16.65 -4.34
CA LEU A 76 5.32 15.28 -3.96
C LEU A 76 5.11 15.18 -2.44
N LEU A 77 3.92 14.75 -2.02
CA LEU A 77 3.66 14.34 -0.64
C LEU A 77 3.70 12.81 -0.54
N VAL A 78 4.57 12.29 0.31
CA VAL A 78 4.62 10.87 0.68
C VAL A 78 4.07 10.74 2.09
N ALA A 79 3.03 9.91 2.26
CA ALA A 79 2.32 9.80 3.53
C ALA A 79 2.15 8.34 3.95
N GLY A 80 2.55 8.01 5.17
CA GLY A 80 2.29 6.70 5.80
C GLY A 80 2.98 5.51 5.14
N THR A 81 4.20 5.69 4.60
CA THR A 81 4.97 4.59 4.01
C THR A 81 6.45 4.70 4.36
N SER A 82 7.08 3.55 4.62
CA SER A 82 8.53 3.43 4.81
C SER A 82 9.32 3.50 3.50
N LEU A 83 8.63 3.41 2.35
CA LEU A 83 9.23 3.31 1.03
C LEU A 83 10.18 2.11 0.87
N ALA A 84 9.94 1.03 1.63
CA ALA A 84 10.78 -0.17 1.59
C ALA A 84 10.81 -0.83 0.20
N VAL A 85 9.73 -0.72 -0.58
CA VAL A 85 9.59 -1.34 -1.90
C VAL A 85 9.84 -0.32 -3.01
N MET A 86 10.58 -0.75 -4.06
CA MET A 86 10.98 0.11 -5.18
C MET A 86 9.81 0.71 -5.98
N SER A 87 8.63 0.08 -5.94
CA SER A 87 7.43 0.55 -6.65
C SER A 87 7.00 1.95 -6.23
N GLY A 88 7.16 2.29 -4.94
CA GLY A 88 6.94 3.64 -4.40
C GLY A 88 8.20 4.51 -4.50
N LEU A 89 9.37 3.96 -4.13
CA LEU A 89 10.62 4.74 -4.06
C LEU A 89 11.04 5.33 -5.42
N ARG A 90 10.71 4.69 -6.54
CA ARG A 90 11.01 5.22 -7.89
C ARG A 90 10.38 6.59 -8.16
N PHE A 91 9.23 6.88 -7.55
CA PHE A 91 8.54 8.15 -7.70
C PHE A 91 9.21 9.26 -6.89
N VAL A 92 9.72 8.95 -5.70
CA VAL A 92 10.52 9.89 -4.91
C VAL A 92 11.82 10.24 -5.64
N ARG A 93 12.48 9.24 -6.23
CA ARG A 93 13.68 9.47 -7.05
C ARG A 93 13.38 10.30 -8.30
N HIS A 94 12.25 10.05 -8.95
CA HIS A 94 11.81 10.84 -10.11
C HIS A 94 11.55 12.30 -9.74
N ALA A 95 10.76 12.54 -8.68
CA ALA A 95 10.49 13.89 -8.18
C ALA A 95 11.78 14.63 -7.81
N SER A 96 12.73 13.94 -7.15
CA SER A 96 14.03 14.51 -6.80
C SER A 96 14.84 14.88 -8.05
N GLY A 97 14.88 13.99 -9.06
CA GLY A 97 15.54 14.26 -10.33
C GLY A 97 14.90 15.41 -11.13
N ALA A 98 13.58 15.60 -10.99
CA ALA A 98 12.84 16.71 -11.57
C ALA A 98 12.95 18.02 -10.76
N GLY A 99 13.63 18.00 -9.60
CA GLY A 99 13.75 19.16 -8.71
C GLY A 99 12.46 19.54 -7.98
N LEU A 100 11.48 18.64 -7.92
CA LEU A 100 10.24 18.88 -7.20
C LEU A 100 10.46 18.81 -5.68
N PRO A 101 9.86 19.72 -4.90
CA PRO A 101 9.83 19.60 -3.45
C PRO A 101 9.19 18.28 -3.01
N ILE A 102 9.84 17.59 -2.07
CA ILE A 102 9.36 16.32 -1.52
C ILE A 102 9.09 16.49 -0.03
N VAL A 103 7.85 16.21 0.38
CA VAL A 103 7.42 16.21 1.78
C VAL A 103 7.15 14.78 2.22
N LEU A 104 7.83 14.33 3.27
CA LEU A 104 7.59 13.01 3.86
C LEU A 104 6.86 13.15 5.20
N VAL A 105 5.74 12.45 5.34
CA VAL A 105 4.98 12.33 6.58
C VAL A 105 4.89 10.85 6.93
N ASN A 106 5.72 10.40 7.86
CA ASN A 106 5.71 9.00 8.31
C ASN A 106 6.36 8.89 9.70
N ARG A 107 5.96 7.88 10.48
CA ARG A 107 6.65 7.54 11.72
C ARG A 107 7.90 6.72 11.41
N GLY A 108 9.04 7.14 11.96
CA GLY A 108 10.32 6.47 11.77
C GLY A 108 10.97 6.80 10.42
N LEU A 109 12.05 6.06 10.10
CA LEU A 109 12.87 6.31 8.92
C LEU A 109 12.19 5.81 7.64
N THR A 110 12.46 6.49 6.53
CA THR A 110 12.07 6.03 5.20
C THR A 110 13.29 5.88 4.29
N ARG A 111 13.19 5.05 3.24
CA ARG A 111 14.24 4.95 2.22
C ARG A 111 14.38 6.21 1.34
N GLY A 112 13.50 7.19 1.49
CA GLY A 112 13.52 8.45 0.74
C GLY A 112 14.04 9.63 1.56
N ASP A 113 14.47 9.41 2.81
CA ASP A 113 14.80 10.48 3.76
C ASP A 113 15.84 11.48 3.24
N ASP A 114 16.86 10.99 2.52
CA ASP A 114 17.95 11.82 1.97
C ASP A 114 17.51 12.68 0.77
N LEU A 115 16.35 12.38 0.18
CA LEU A 115 15.79 13.09 -0.98
C LEU A 115 14.71 14.11 -0.56
N ALA A 116 14.30 14.10 0.70
CA ALA A 116 13.19 14.89 1.20
C ALA A 116 13.59 16.36 1.40
N SER A 117 12.74 17.28 0.95
CA SER A 117 12.84 18.71 1.29
C SER A 117 12.37 18.95 2.72
N VAL A 118 11.33 18.24 3.15
CA VAL A 118 10.77 18.33 4.51
C VAL A 118 10.44 16.93 5.01
N ARG A 119 10.79 16.67 6.27
CA ARG A 119 10.46 15.43 6.97
C ARG A 119 9.65 15.72 8.23
N VAL A 120 8.50 15.09 8.34
CA VAL A 120 7.62 15.16 9.50
C VAL A 120 7.51 13.76 10.11
N ASN A 121 8.20 13.56 11.24
CA ASN A 121 8.14 12.31 11.99
C ASN A 121 6.92 12.30 12.91
N ALA A 122 5.74 12.08 12.33
CA ALA A 122 4.47 12.06 13.04
C ALA A 122 3.45 11.13 12.34
N GLY A 123 2.28 10.97 12.94
CA GLY A 123 1.20 10.20 12.31
C GLY A 123 0.59 10.94 11.12
N THR A 124 0.34 10.23 10.02
CA THR A 124 -0.32 10.79 8.84
C THR A 124 -1.65 11.46 9.17
N THR A 125 -2.52 10.80 9.94
CA THR A 125 -3.82 11.35 10.34
C THR A 125 -3.69 12.67 11.10
N GLU A 126 -2.77 12.73 12.07
CA GLU A 126 -2.52 13.93 12.88
C GLU A 126 -2.09 15.10 12.01
N VAL A 127 -1.10 14.89 11.14
CA VAL A 127 -0.54 15.94 10.28
C VAL A 127 -1.56 16.40 9.24
N LEU A 128 -2.26 15.49 8.57
CA LEU A 128 -3.24 15.86 7.55
C LEU A 128 -4.44 16.60 8.15
N THR A 129 -4.90 16.19 9.33
CA THR A 129 -5.98 16.91 10.05
C THR A 129 -5.53 18.31 10.46
N TYR A 130 -4.30 18.46 10.96
CA TYR A 130 -3.73 19.76 11.28
C TYR A 130 -3.64 20.67 10.05
N LEU A 131 -3.19 20.14 8.91
CA LEU A 131 -3.08 20.90 7.66
C LEU A 131 -4.44 21.30 7.11
N GLU A 132 -5.43 20.40 7.12
CA GLU A 132 -6.81 20.70 6.73
C GLU A 132 -7.35 21.91 7.53
N GLN A 133 -7.19 21.89 8.85
CA GLN A 133 -7.65 22.98 9.73
C GLN A 133 -6.92 24.31 9.50
N ARG A 134 -5.69 24.26 8.97
CA ARG A 134 -4.85 25.44 8.73
C ARG A 134 -5.06 26.07 7.34
N LEU A 135 -5.49 25.26 6.38
CA LEU A 135 -5.58 25.61 4.97
C LEU A 135 -7.02 25.79 4.48
N SER A 136 -8.00 25.43 5.30
CA SER A 136 -9.42 25.79 5.13
C SER A 136 -9.69 27.22 5.59
#